data_AF-A0A8C5RM71-F1
#
_entry.id   AF-A0A8C5RM71-F1
#
_cell.length_a   1.000
_cell.length_b   1.000
_cell.length_c   1.000
_cell.angle_alpha   90.00
_cell.angle_beta   90.00
_cell.angle_gamma   90.00
#
_symmetry.space_group_name_H-M   'P 1'
#
loop_
_entity.id
_entity.type
_entity.pdbx_description
1 polymer ?
#
loop_
_entity_poly.entity_id
_entity_poly.type
_entity_poly.pdbx_seq_one_letter_code
_entity_poly.pdbx_strand_id
1 'polypeptide(L)'
;MAELEQMIPLVWGKTSQGLADTIFCRWTQGFVFSDSESTALEQFEGGPCAVIAPVQAFLLKKLFTCEKSTWRQSQEEEQKNLLCHALCEILEMICSDQSESYCLATWQRENPVEETTTISESSAESSHQEEQSSALAVEEFGFERFHALIHKRAYANFSDFKDAVWNHHAMWANKFGVLLFLYSVILTKGIENIKNEIEDSAEPLIDPVYGHGSQSLINLLLTGFAVSNVWDGDRECSGMSKCEFDLPYSNVE
;
A
#
# COMPACT_ATOMS: atom_id res chain seq x y z
N MET A 1 16.79 -6.98 -3.38
CA MET A 1 16.47 -8.43 -3.40
C MET A 1 16.27 -8.96 -1.99
N ALA A 2 17.31 -9.08 -1.15
CA ALA A 2 17.17 -9.66 0.21
C ALA A 2 16.12 -9.01 1.13
N GLU A 3 15.93 -7.69 1.06
CA GLU A 3 14.90 -6.99 1.84
C GLU A 3 13.48 -7.26 1.31
N LEU A 4 13.30 -7.32 -0.01
CA LEU A 4 12.01 -7.67 -0.63
C LEU A 4 11.61 -9.13 -0.30
N GLU A 5 12.58 -10.04 -0.28
CA GLU A 5 12.36 -11.44 0.10
C GLU A 5 11.88 -11.60 1.55
N GLN A 6 12.34 -10.73 2.46
CA GLN A 6 11.90 -10.72 3.86
C GLN A 6 10.53 -10.06 4.05
N MET A 7 10.15 -9.15 3.15
CA MET A 7 8.85 -8.48 3.19
C MET A 7 7.70 -9.43 2.81
N ILE A 8 7.93 -10.35 1.87
CA ILE A 8 6.91 -11.31 1.42
C ILE A 8 6.30 -12.11 2.59
N PRO A 9 7.08 -12.79 3.46
CA PRO A 9 6.52 -13.53 4.58
C PRO A 9 5.90 -12.63 5.66
N LEU A 10 6.36 -11.37 5.81
CA LEU A 10 5.71 -10.40 6.70
C LEU A 10 4.32 -10.03 6.19
N VAL A 11 4.16 -9.83 4.88
CA VAL A 11 2.89 -9.41 4.30
C VAL A 11 1.93 -10.60 4.15
N TRP A 12 2.41 -11.71 3.61
CA TRP A 12 1.55 -12.82 3.14
C TRP A 12 1.68 -14.10 3.99
N GLY A 13 2.56 -14.10 5.00
CA GLY A 13 2.83 -15.29 5.82
C GLY A 13 3.65 -16.35 5.09
N LYS A 14 3.76 -17.54 5.70
CA LYS A 14 4.38 -18.70 5.07
C LYS A 14 3.45 -19.23 3.97
N THR A 15 3.77 -18.90 2.73
CA THR A 15 2.94 -19.23 1.56
C THR A 15 2.81 -20.75 1.39
N SER A 16 1.58 -21.26 1.30
CA SER A 16 1.29 -22.57 0.73
C SER A 16 0.74 -22.38 -0.69
N GLN A 17 1.34 -23.06 -1.67
CA GLN A 17 1.03 -22.87 -3.09
C GLN A 17 -0.47 -23.05 -3.38
N GLY A 18 -1.07 -22.08 -4.10
CA GLY A 18 -2.46 -22.13 -4.59
C GLY A 18 -3.43 -21.13 -3.95
N LEU A 19 -3.47 -21.05 -2.61
CA LEU A 19 -4.37 -20.11 -1.90
C LEU A 19 -3.89 -18.66 -2.04
N ALA A 20 -2.58 -18.49 -2.14
CA ALA A 20 -1.91 -17.21 -2.30
C ALA A 20 -2.36 -16.45 -3.54
N ASP A 21 -2.62 -17.12 -4.68
CA ASP A 21 -2.93 -16.42 -5.93
C ASP A 21 -4.34 -15.79 -5.91
N THR A 22 -5.34 -16.48 -5.36
CA THR A 22 -6.69 -15.90 -5.24
C THR A 22 -6.74 -14.72 -4.27
N ILE A 23 -6.02 -14.82 -3.14
CA ILE A 23 -5.92 -13.73 -2.18
C ILE A 23 -5.11 -12.58 -2.81
N PHE A 24 -4.01 -12.89 -3.47
CA PHE A 24 -3.18 -11.91 -4.17
C PHE A 24 -3.97 -11.11 -5.20
N CYS A 25 -4.77 -11.76 -6.06
CA CYS A 25 -5.62 -11.12 -7.07
C CYS A 25 -6.47 -9.99 -6.48
N ARG A 26 -7.10 -10.24 -5.32
CA ARG A 26 -7.94 -9.27 -4.60
C ARG A 26 -7.19 -7.99 -4.26
N TRP A 27 -5.87 -8.07 -4.04
CA TRP A 27 -5.01 -6.94 -3.69
C TRP A 27 -4.38 -6.24 -4.89
N THR A 28 -4.60 -6.73 -6.12
CA THR A 28 -3.98 -6.15 -7.32
C THR A 28 -4.68 -4.90 -7.85
N GLN A 29 -5.74 -4.40 -7.20
CA GLN A 29 -6.38 -3.15 -7.62
C GLN A 29 -5.48 -1.91 -7.42
N GLY A 30 -5.73 -0.88 -8.21
CA GLY A 30 -5.25 0.47 -7.94
C GLY A 30 -6.21 1.24 -7.01
N PHE A 31 -5.86 2.50 -6.76
CA PHE A 31 -6.77 3.49 -6.18
C PHE A 31 -7.65 4.06 -7.28
N VAL A 32 -8.93 3.70 -7.25
CA VAL A 32 -9.93 4.14 -8.24
C VAL A 32 -10.95 5.00 -7.52
N PHE A 33 -11.25 6.18 -8.07
CA PHE A 33 -12.30 7.05 -7.55
C PHE A 33 -13.66 6.63 -8.08
N SER A 34 -14.71 6.79 -7.28
CA SER A 34 -16.07 6.46 -7.67
C SER A 34 -16.64 7.49 -8.66
N ASP A 35 -17.34 6.98 -9.67
CA ASP A 35 -18.12 7.80 -10.60
C ASP A 35 -19.32 8.48 -9.90
N SER A 36 -19.80 7.89 -8.80
CA SER A 36 -20.98 8.38 -8.07
C SER A 36 -20.64 9.40 -6.97
N GLU A 37 -19.43 9.34 -6.40
CA GLU A 37 -18.93 10.24 -5.37
C GLU A 37 -17.46 10.53 -5.65
N SER A 38 -17.16 11.68 -6.27
CA SER A 38 -15.86 11.99 -6.89
C SER A 38 -14.66 12.05 -5.93
N THR A 39 -14.87 11.92 -4.62
CA THR A 39 -13.80 11.90 -3.61
C THR A 39 -13.72 10.59 -2.84
N ALA A 40 -14.56 9.61 -3.20
CA ALA A 40 -14.57 8.29 -2.59
C ALA A 40 -13.72 7.32 -3.41
N LEU A 41 -12.87 6.55 -2.73
CA LEU A 41 -12.14 5.44 -3.31
C LEU A 41 -13.00 4.17 -3.31
N GLU A 42 -12.98 3.44 -4.42
CA GLU A 42 -13.71 2.19 -4.58
C GLU A 42 -12.86 0.97 -4.19
N GLN A 43 -13.55 -0.01 -3.63
CA GLN A 43 -13.01 -1.33 -3.35
C GLN A 43 -13.76 -2.35 -4.20
N PHE A 44 -13.03 -3.18 -4.94
CA PHE A 44 -13.63 -4.18 -5.84
C PHE A 44 -13.79 -5.54 -5.17
N GLU A 45 -12.85 -5.92 -4.32
CA GLU A 45 -12.85 -7.21 -3.62
C GLU A 45 -12.50 -7.04 -2.15
N GLY A 46 -12.85 -8.01 -1.30
CA GLY A 46 -12.49 -8.00 0.12
C GLY A 46 -10.98 -8.00 0.35
N GLY A 47 -10.48 -7.29 1.37
CA GLY A 47 -9.06 -7.31 1.77
C GLY A 47 -8.36 -5.95 1.68
N PRO A 48 -8.24 -5.34 0.50
CA PRO A 48 -7.58 -4.06 0.28
C PRO A 48 -8.15 -2.89 1.08
N CYS A 49 -9.36 -3.01 1.63
CA CYS A 49 -9.94 -2.02 2.53
C CYS A 49 -9.00 -1.60 3.66
N ALA A 50 -8.12 -2.50 4.12
CA ALA A 50 -7.14 -2.20 5.17
C ALA A 50 -6.12 -1.11 4.76
N VAL A 51 -5.94 -0.88 3.45
CA VAL A 51 -5.11 0.21 2.90
C VAL A 51 -5.96 1.34 2.35
N ILE A 52 -7.04 1.01 1.63
CA ILE A 52 -7.92 2.00 1.00
C ILE A 52 -8.62 2.88 2.04
N ALA A 53 -9.11 2.31 3.14
CA ALA A 53 -9.83 3.08 4.15
C ALA A 53 -8.93 4.10 4.87
N PRO A 54 -7.68 3.78 5.30
CA PRO A 54 -6.74 4.79 5.77
C PRO A 54 -6.47 5.89 4.74
N VAL A 55 -6.19 5.53 3.48
CA VAL A 55 -5.96 6.54 2.42
C VAL A 55 -7.19 7.44 2.24
N GLN A 56 -8.40 6.87 2.28
CA GLN A 56 -9.65 7.63 2.27
C GLN A 56 -9.78 8.59 3.45
N ALA A 57 -9.34 8.19 4.66
CA ALA A 57 -9.35 9.05 5.82
C ALA A 57 -8.42 10.27 5.64
N PHE A 58 -7.22 10.07 5.08
CA PHE A 58 -6.29 11.16 4.77
C PHE A 58 -6.79 12.06 3.63
N LEU A 59 -7.47 11.50 2.62
CA LEU A 59 -8.19 12.28 1.61
C LEU A 59 -9.23 13.20 2.26
N LEU A 60 -10.07 12.66 3.14
CA LEU A 60 -11.10 13.42 3.86
C LEU A 60 -10.49 14.48 4.78
N LYS A 61 -9.40 14.15 5.49
CA LYS A 61 -8.64 15.12 6.31
C LYS A 61 -8.21 16.31 5.45
N LYS A 62 -7.63 16.06 4.28
CA LYS A 62 -7.22 17.12 3.35
C LYS A 62 -8.42 17.96 2.89
N LEU A 63 -9.53 17.32 2.54
CA LEU A 63 -10.75 18.00 2.11
C LEU A 63 -11.34 18.89 3.21
N PHE A 64 -11.42 18.42 4.45
CA PHE A 64 -11.95 19.21 5.57
C PHE A 64 -11.05 20.36 5.97
N THR A 65 -9.75 20.27 5.70
CA THR A 65 -8.81 21.41 5.87
C THR A 65 -8.81 22.36 4.68
N CYS A 66 -9.49 22.03 3.57
CA CYS A 66 -9.59 22.88 2.40
C CYS A 66 -10.87 23.73 2.49
N GLU A 67 -10.75 25.05 2.35
CA GLU A 67 -11.90 25.98 2.39
C GLU A 67 -12.83 25.89 1.16
N LYS A 68 -12.55 24.98 0.21
CA LYS A 68 -13.35 24.82 -1.01
C LYS A 68 -14.67 24.08 -0.72
N SER A 69 -15.79 24.73 -1.01
CA SER A 69 -17.14 24.17 -0.86
C SER A 69 -17.56 23.16 -1.94
N THR A 70 -16.77 23.00 -3.01
CA THR A 70 -17.10 22.18 -4.19
C THR A 70 -16.45 20.79 -4.19
N TRP A 71 -15.96 20.29 -3.05
CA TRP A 71 -15.24 19.02 -2.97
C TRP A 71 -16.03 17.80 -3.49
N ARG A 72 -17.36 17.85 -3.47
CA ARG A 72 -18.25 16.82 -4.03
C ARG A 72 -18.24 16.75 -5.57
N GLN A 73 -17.57 17.69 -6.24
CA GLN A 73 -17.47 17.79 -7.69
C GLN A 73 -16.00 17.91 -8.10
N SER A 74 -15.15 17.06 -7.52
CA SER A 74 -13.73 17.06 -7.83
C SER A 74 -13.48 16.51 -9.23
N GLN A 75 -12.67 17.25 -9.99
CA GLN A 75 -12.19 16.85 -11.30
C GLN A 75 -11.02 15.87 -11.16
N GLU A 76 -10.68 15.16 -12.23
CA GLU A 76 -9.60 14.16 -12.26
C GLU A 76 -8.25 14.68 -11.74
N GLU A 77 -7.86 15.90 -12.11
CA GLU A 77 -6.61 16.50 -11.62
C GLU A 77 -6.69 16.82 -10.11
N GLU A 78 -7.86 17.18 -9.58
CA GLU A 78 -8.04 17.37 -8.14
C GLU A 78 -7.98 16.04 -7.39
N GLN A 79 -8.64 15.01 -7.89
CA GLN A 79 -8.59 13.64 -7.36
C GLN A 79 -7.15 13.12 -7.26
N LYS A 80 -6.39 13.27 -8.35
CA LYS A 80 -4.96 12.94 -8.41
C LYS A 80 -4.16 13.70 -7.34
N ASN A 81 -4.36 15.01 -7.24
CA ASN A 81 -3.65 15.82 -6.25
C ASN A 81 -4.00 15.42 -4.82
N LEU A 82 -5.28 15.16 -4.55
CA LEU A 82 -5.74 14.68 -3.24
C LEU A 82 -5.10 13.32 -2.90
N LEU A 83 -5.08 12.38 -3.85
CA LEU A 83 -4.45 11.08 -3.64
C LEU A 83 -2.97 11.22 -3.36
N CYS A 84 -2.21 11.90 -4.22
CA CYS A 84 -0.78 12.12 -4.01
C CYS A 84 -0.49 12.81 -2.67
N HIS A 85 -1.33 13.78 -2.26
CA HIS A 85 -1.22 14.39 -0.94
C HIS A 85 -1.42 13.38 0.19
N ALA A 86 -2.47 12.56 0.14
CA ALA A 86 -2.77 11.55 1.16
C ALA A 86 -1.64 10.52 1.27
N LEU A 87 -1.14 10.00 0.14
CA LEU A 87 -0.04 9.03 0.13
C LEU A 87 1.24 9.63 0.73
N CYS A 88 1.58 10.87 0.37
CA CYS A 88 2.75 11.57 0.92
C CYS A 88 2.61 11.81 2.42
N GLU A 89 1.43 12.23 2.89
CA GLU A 89 1.21 12.53 4.31
C GLU A 89 1.32 11.27 5.18
N ILE A 90 0.80 10.14 4.72
CA ILE A 90 0.96 8.84 5.40
C ILE A 90 2.45 8.47 5.49
N LEU A 91 3.20 8.60 4.39
CA LEU A 91 4.62 8.25 4.36
C LEU A 91 5.51 9.23 5.14
N GLU A 92 5.14 10.52 5.21
CA GLU A 92 5.76 11.52 6.08
C GLU A 92 5.61 11.15 7.55
N MET A 93 4.38 10.81 7.97
CA MET A 93 4.06 10.36 9.32
C MET A 93 4.84 9.10 9.71
N ILE A 94 4.99 8.14 8.80
CA ILE A 94 5.74 6.91 9.05
C ILE A 94 7.24 7.16 9.21
N CYS A 95 7.80 8.07 8.40
CA CYS A 95 9.24 8.32 8.38
C CYS A 95 9.72 9.06 9.63
N SER A 96 8.90 9.94 10.22
CA SER A 96 9.32 10.88 11.27
C SER A 96 9.84 10.23 12.56
N ASP A 97 9.50 8.96 12.81
CA ASP A 97 9.83 8.34 14.09
C ASP A 97 11.14 7.54 14.08
N GLN A 98 11.55 6.91 12.97
CA GLN A 98 12.66 5.92 13.01
C GLN A 98 13.41 5.67 11.68
N SER A 99 13.04 6.32 10.57
CA SER A 99 13.54 5.93 9.23
C SER A 99 14.56 6.92 8.66
N GLU A 100 15.67 6.42 8.11
CA GLU A 100 16.72 7.27 7.52
C GLU A 100 16.38 7.80 6.12
N SER A 101 15.38 7.22 5.44
CA SER A 101 15.00 7.59 4.07
C SER A 101 13.56 7.17 3.72
N TYR A 102 12.98 7.86 2.73
CA TYR A 102 11.69 7.51 2.15
C TYR A 102 11.87 6.47 1.05
N CYS A 103 11.06 5.42 1.05
CA CYS A 103 11.15 4.34 0.07
C CYS A 103 9.90 4.25 -0.79
N LEU A 104 10.11 4.18 -2.10
CA LEU A 104 9.07 3.99 -3.11
C LEU A 104 9.24 2.62 -3.77
N ALA A 105 8.23 1.76 -3.64
CA ALA A 105 8.13 0.55 -4.44
C ALA A 105 7.54 0.91 -5.81
N THR A 106 8.25 0.52 -6.87
CA THR A 106 7.85 0.71 -8.26
C THR A 106 7.80 -0.63 -8.97
N TRP A 107 6.92 -0.78 -9.95
CA TRP A 107 6.80 -2.00 -10.73
C TRP A 107 7.23 -1.75 -12.17
N GLN A 108 8.21 -2.49 -12.65
CA GLN A 108 8.65 -2.38 -14.02
C GLN A 108 7.70 -3.16 -14.93
N ARG A 109 6.94 -2.44 -15.76
CA ARG A 109 6.25 -3.07 -16.88
C ARG A 109 7.32 -3.45 -17.90
N GLU A 110 7.42 -4.74 -18.23
CA GLU A 110 8.20 -5.14 -19.40
C GLU A 110 7.63 -4.40 -20.61
N ASN A 111 8.48 -3.70 -21.37
CA ASN A 111 8.08 -3.26 -22.69
C ASN A 111 7.64 -4.52 -23.43
N PRO A 112 6.44 -4.56 -24.05
CA PRO A 112 6.15 -5.64 -24.96
C PRO A 112 7.27 -5.61 -25.99
N VAL A 113 8.08 -6.66 -26.01
CA VAL A 113 8.98 -6.88 -27.13
C VAL A 113 8.04 -6.85 -28.34
N GLU A 114 8.20 -5.86 -29.19
CA GLU A 114 7.67 -5.92 -30.54
C GLU A 114 8.28 -7.18 -31.13
N GLU A 115 7.57 -8.31 -31.03
CA GLU A 115 7.76 -9.43 -31.91
C GLU A 115 7.54 -8.84 -33.30
N THR A 116 8.65 -8.46 -33.93
CA THR A 116 8.73 -8.19 -35.35
C THR A 116 8.52 -9.56 -36.01
N THR A 117 7.29 -10.04 -35.95
CA THR A 117 6.78 -11.09 -36.82
C THR A 117 6.98 -10.53 -38.21
N THR A 118 7.95 -11.12 -38.90
CA THR A 118 8.23 -10.84 -40.30
C THR A 118 7.01 -11.38 -41.05
N ILE A 119 5.99 -10.53 -41.19
CA ILE A 119 4.81 -10.82 -42.01
C ILE A 119 5.31 -10.88 -43.45
N SER A 120 5.52 -12.11 -43.94
CA SER A 120 5.50 -12.38 -45.37
C SER A 120 4.06 -12.25 -45.84
N GLU A 121 3.85 -11.28 -46.73
CA GLU A 121 2.59 -11.02 -47.40
C GLU A 121 2.04 -12.29 -48.06
N SER A 122 0.84 -12.72 -47.65
CA SER A 122 -0.11 -13.33 -48.58
C SER A 122 -1.54 -13.08 -48.12
N SER A 123 -2.36 -12.67 -49.08
CA SER A 123 -3.69 -12.10 -48.95
C SER A 123 -4.79 -13.09 -48.52
N ALA A 124 -5.84 -12.50 -47.93
CA ALA A 124 -7.27 -12.68 -48.24
C ALA A 124 -8.19 -13.29 -47.15
N GLU A 125 -9.19 -12.46 -46.82
CA GLU A 125 -10.59 -12.76 -46.45
C GLU A 125 -10.98 -13.38 -45.08
N SER A 126 -11.65 -12.53 -44.28
CA SER A 126 -12.97 -12.74 -43.64
C SER A 126 -13.17 -13.90 -42.63
N SER A 127 -13.42 -13.52 -41.37
CA SER A 127 -14.69 -13.75 -40.62
C SER A 127 -14.49 -14.05 -39.12
N HIS A 128 -15.15 -13.23 -38.29
CA HIS A 128 -15.65 -13.45 -36.92
C HIS A 128 -14.89 -14.41 -35.96
N GLN A 129 -14.02 -13.85 -35.11
CA GLN A 129 -13.68 -14.42 -33.78
C GLN A 129 -13.31 -13.30 -32.77
N GLU A 130 -14.25 -12.37 -32.54
CA GLU A 130 -14.27 -11.59 -31.29
C GLU A 130 -15.11 -12.41 -30.29
N GLU A 131 -14.47 -13.04 -29.29
CA GLU A 131 -15.05 -13.34 -27.95
C GLU A 131 -14.24 -14.34 -27.10
N GLN A 132 -13.18 -14.96 -27.61
CA GLN A 132 -12.40 -15.94 -26.81
C GLN A 132 -11.00 -15.49 -26.35
N SER A 133 -10.55 -14.29 -26.73
CA SER A 133 -9.19 -13.83 -26.40
C SER A 133 -9.05 -13.10 -25.06
N SER A 134 -10.15 -12.73 -24.38
CA SER A 134 -10.07 -11.92 -23.15
C SER A 134 -9.96 -12.75 -21.86
N ALA A 135 -10.34 -14.04 -21.88
CA ALA A 135 -10.30 -14.89 -20.69
C ALA A 135 -8.91 -15.49 -20.42
N LEU A 136 -8.09 -15.69 -21.45
CA LEU A 136 -6.75 -16.30 -21.34
C LEU A 136 -5.62 -15.29 -21.05
N ALA A 137 -5.88 -13.99 -21.20
CA ALA A 137 -4.91 -12.93 -20.90
C ALA A 137 -4.88 -12.52 -19.40
N VAL A 138 -5.78 -13.10 -18.59
CA VAL A 138 -5.91 -12.77 -17.16
C VAL A 138 -4.91 -13.55 -16.28
N GLU A 139 -4.25 -14.58 -16.81
CA GLU A 139 -3.34 -15.44 -16.03
C GLU A 139 -1.89 -14.94 -15.89
N GLU A 140 -1.45 -13.86 -16.55
CA GLU A 140 -0.01 -13.63 -16.71
C GLU A 140 0.66 -12.63 -15.75
N PHE A 141 0.04 -12.29 -14.63
CA PHE A 141 0.73 -11.56 -13.55
C PHE A 141 0.49 -12.22 -12.20
N GLY A 142 0.97 -13.46 -12.07
CA GLY A 142 0.93 -14.23 -10.82
C GLY A 142 1.79 -13.61 -9.71
N PHE A 143 1.55 -14.08 -8.48
CA PHE A 143 2.23 -13.63 -7.27
C PHE A 143 3.77 -13.54 -7.45
N GLU A 144 4.38 -14.57 -8.05
CA GLU A 144 5.82 -14.62 -8.26
C GLU A 144 6.33 -13.54 -9.22
N ARG A 145 5.65 -13.33 -10.37
CA ARG A 145 6.06 -12.33 -11.37
C ARG A 145 5.93 -10.91 -10.84
N PHE A 146 4.88 -10.63 -10.06
CA PHE A 146 4.74 -9.33 -9.40
C PHE A 146 5.96 -9.04 -8.52
N HIS A 147 6.28 -9.95 -7.60
CA HIS A 147 7.40 -9.78 -6.67
C HIS A 147 8.77 -9.74 -7.35
N ALA A 148 8.96 -10.49 -8.44
CA ALA A 148 10.19 -10.49 -9.21
C ALA A 148 10.51 -9.14 -9.88
N LEU A 149 9.48 -8.32 -10.16
CA LEU A 149 9.60 -7.06 -10.92
C LEU A 149 9.47 -5.79 -10.05
N ILE A 150 9.34 -5.93 -8.73
CA ILE A 150 9.31 -4.80 -7.80
C ILE A 150 10.72 -4.24 -7.59
N HIS A 151 10.83 -2.92 -7.66
CA HIS A 151 12.04 -2.17 -7.42
C HIS A 151 11.84 -1.14 -6.30
N LYS A 152 12.78 -1.11 -5.36
CA LYS A 152 12.87 -0.08 -4.31
C LYS A 152 13.66 1.12 -4.83
N ARG A 153 13.10 2.32 -4.69
CA ARG A 153 13.82 3.61 -4.84
C ARG A 153 13.84 4.32 -3.50
N ALA A 154 15.00 4.77 -3.05
CA ALA A 154 15.16 5.48 -1.78
C ALA A 154 15.42 6.98 -2.03
N TYR A 155 14.87 7.82 -1.18
CA TYR A 155 14.97 9.27 -1.24
C TYR A 155 15.40 9.81 0.13
N ALA A 156 16.46 10.62 0.13
CA ALA A 156 17.06 11.13 1.37
C ALA A 156 16.23 12.26 2.02
N ASN A 157 15.37 12.93 1.26
CA ASN A 157 14.55 14.02 1.76
C ASN A 157 13.12 13.91 1.24
N PHE A 158 12.20 14.52 1.99
CA PHE A 158 10.78 14.46 1.69
C PHE A 158 10.38 15.19 0.40
N SER A 159 11.12 16.24 0.01
CA SER A 159 10.81 17.00 -1.21
C SER A 159 10.98 16.14 -2.46
N ASP A 160 12.13 15.49 -2.60
CA ASP A 160 12.42 14.62 -3.75
C ASP A 160 11.48 13.40 -3.78
N PHE A 161 11.15 12.87 -2.59
CA PHE A 161 10.17 11.81 -2.45
C PHE A 161 8.78 12.26 -2.92
N LYS A 162 8.32 13.43 -2.49
CA LYS A 162 7.02 13.99 -2.89
C LYS A 162 6.94 14.20 -4.40
N ASP A 163 8.00 14.74 -5.00
CA ASP A 163 8.08 14.89 -6.46
C ASP A 163 8.00 13.53 -7.16
N ALA A 164 8.66 12.49 -6.60
CA ALA A 164 8.57 11.15 -7.15
C ALA A 164 7.15 10.55 -7.08
N VAL A 165 6.40 10.77 -5.99
CA VAL A 165 5.01 10.32 -5.86
C VAL A 165 4.13 10.98 -6.93
N TRP A 166 4.32 12.28 -7.18
CA TRP A 166 3.59 13.00 -8.25
C TRP A 166 3.98 12.53 -9.65
N ASN A 167 5.26 12.32 -9.89
CA ASN A 167 5.76 11.86 -11.20
C ASN A 167 5.25 10.46 -11.54
N HIS A 168 4.97 9.62 -10.54
CA HIS A 168 4.41 8.28 -10.73
C HIS A 168 2.89 8.22 -10.46
N HIS A 169 2.16 9.35 -10.51
CA HIS A 169 0.73 9.38 -10.15
C HIS A 169 -0.13 8.34 -10.86
N ALA A 170 0.13 8.08 -12.15
CA ALA A 170 -0.61 7.09 -12.94
C ALA A 170 -0.44 5.66 -12.39
N MET A 171 0.69 5.36 -11.73
CA MET A 171 0.96 4.05 -11.12
C MET A 171 -0.06 3.72 -10.02
N TRP A 172 -0.52 4.73 -9.29
CA TRP A 172 -1.43 4.55 -8.15
C TRP A 172 -2.82 4.11 -8.58
N ALA A 173 -3.30 4.59 -9.73
CA ALA A 173 -4.60 4.20 -10.29
C ALA A 173 -4.55 2.86 -11.05
N ASN A 174 -3.35 2.43 -11.47
CA ASN A 174 -3.15 1.22 -12.24
C ASN A 174 -3.16 -0.05 -11.37
N LYS A 175 -3.18 -1.21 -12.04
CA LYS A 175 -2.99 -2.52 -11.42
C LYS A 175 -1.74 -2.50 -10.51
N PHE A 176 -1.89 -3.05 -9.31
CA PHE A 176 -0.96 -3.08 -8.18
C PHE A 176 -0.77 -1.77 -7.42
N GLY A 177 -1.47 -0.69 -7.74
CA GLY A 177 -1.30 0.60 -7.08
C GLY A 177 -1.42 0.54 -5.55
N VAL A 178 -2.40 -0.23 -5.03
CA VAL A 178 -2.57 -0.46 -3.59
C VAL A 178 -1.39 -1.21 -2.99
N LEU A 179 -0.94 -2.31 -3.62
CA LEU A 179 0.20 -3.10 -3.15
C LEU A 179 1.51 -2.32 -3.20
N LEU A 180 1.75 -1.54 -4.26
CA LEU A 180 2.94 -0.71 -4.39
C LEU A 180 2.98 0.37 -3.31
N PHE A 181 1.83 0.94 -2.95
CA PHE A 181 1.78 1.87 -1.83
C PHE A 181 2.04 1.17 -0.49
N LEU A 182 1.40 0.03 -0.24
CA LEU A 182 1.66 -0.79 0.95
C LEU A 182 3.15 -1.13 1.09
N TYR A 183 3.80 -1.51 -0.02
CA TYR A 183 5.20 -1.89 -0.01
C TYR A 183 6.10 -0.67 0.23
N SER A 184 5.72 0.50 -0.30
CA SER A 184 6.40 1.77 -0.01
C SER A 184 6.32 2.11 1.49
N VAL A 185 5.16 1.91 2.12
CA VAL A 185 4.95 2.08 3.57
C VAL A 185 5.86 1.15 4.38
N ILE A 186 5.85 -0.15 4.07
CA ILE A 186 6.65 -1.15 4.79
C ILE A 186 8.15 -0.88 4.64
N LEU A 187 8.61 -0.58 3.42
CA LEU A 187 10.01 -0.29 3.14
C LEU A 187 10.47 1.01 3.79
N THR A 188 9.57 2.01 3.90
CA THR A 188 9.88 3.26 4.60
C THR A 188 9.99 3.02 6.09
N LYS A 189 8.99 2.39 6.73
CA LYS A 189 9.01 2.08 8.17
C LYS A 189 10.17 1.16 8.57
N GLY A 190 10.52 0.22 7.69
CA GLY A 190 11.48 -0.84 7.94
C GLY A 190 10.80 -2.11 8.48
N ILE A 191 11.18 -3.25 7.90
CA ILE A 191 10.61 -4.58 8.20
C ILE A 191 10.80 -4.95 9.68
N GLU A 192 12.00 -4.71 10.22
CA GLU A 192 12.31 -5.05 11.62
C GLU A 192 11.55 -4.18 12.62
N ASN A 193 11.33 -2.89 12.29
CA ASN A 193 10.52 -2.01 13.14
C ASN A 193 9.08 -2.50 13.21
N ILE A 194 8.49 -2.89 12.07
CA ILE A 194 7.14 -3.46 12.04
C ILE A 194 7.07 -4.75 12.85
N LYS A 195 8.03 -5.68 12.68
CA LYS A 195 8.06 -6.92 13.46
C LYS A 195 8.18 -6.69 14.97
N ASN A 196 8.88 -5.64 15.39
CA ASN A 196 9.01 -5.28 16.79
C ASN A 196 7.74 -4.63 17.37
N GLU A 197 6.88 -4.05 16.52
CA GLU A 197 5.62 -3.42 16.92
C GLU A 197 4.45 -4.41 16.98
N ILE A 198 4.48 -5.47 16.17
CA ILE A 198 3.43 -6.51 16.14
C ILE A 198 3.56 -7.40 17.40
N GLU A 199 2.45 -7.62 18.10
CA GLU A 199 2.42 -8.42 19.33
C GLU A 199 2.78 -9.90 19.08
N ASP A 200 2.29 -10.49 18.00
CA ASP A 200 2.67 -11.83 17.53
C ASP A 200 3.43 -11.74 16.21
N SER A 201 4.77 -11.78 16.28
CA SER A 201 5.66 -11.74 15.11
C SER A 201 5.42 -12.87 14.07
N ALA A 202 4.63 -13.89 14.40
CA ALA A 202 4.24 -14.94 13.47
C ALA A 202 2.99 -14.57 12.62
N GLU A 203 2.24 -13.54 13.01
CA GLU A 203 1.03 -13.10 12.32
C GLU A 203 1.40 -12.18 11.12
N PRO A 204 1.00 -12.54 9.89
CA PRO A 204 1.24 -11.70 8.73
C PRO A 204 0.28 -10.51 8.65
N LEU A 205 0.66 -9.48 7.90
CA LEU A 205 -0.17 -8.29 7.71
C LEU A 205 -1.44 -8.55 6.89
N ILE A 206 -1.43 -9.57 6.02
CA ILE A 206 -2.58 -10.07 5.29
C ILE A 206 -2.83 -11.51 5.73
N ASP A 207 -4.03 -11.78 6.22
CA ASP A 207 -4.42 -13.11 6.65
C ASP A 207 -4.32 -14.09 5.46
N PRO A 208 -3.53 -15.17 5.57
CA PRO A 208 -3.26 -16.08 4.45
C PRO A 208 -4.43 -17.02 4.13
N VAL A 209 -5.47 -17.06 4.97
CA VAL A 209 -6.66 -17.89 4.81
C VAL A 209 -7.82 -17.10 4.23
N TYR A 210 -8.07 -15.90 4.77
CA TYR A 210 -9.22 -15.07 4.48
C TYR A 210 -8.87 -13.84 3.62
N GLY A 211 -7.60 -13.45 3.56
CA GLY A 211 -7.10 -12.34 2.73
C GLY A 211 -7.46 -10.94 3.21
N HIS A 212 -7.88 -10.79 4.48
CA HIS A 212 -8.14 -9.48 5.08
C HIS A 212 -6.84 -8.91 5.65
N GLY A 213 -6.70 -7.58 5.62
CA GLY A 213 -5.58 -6.91 6.30
C GLY A 213 -5.78 -6.92 7.81
N SER A 214 -4.70 -7.10 8.57
CA SER A 214 -4.72 -7.13 10.03
C SER A 214 -4.98 -5.75 10.63
N GLN A 215 -5.35 -5.71 11.92
CA GLN A 215 -5.52 -4.45 12.64
C GLN A 215 -4.18 -3.69 12.75
N SER A 216 -3.06 -4.41 12.92
CA SER A 216 -1.72 -3.83 12.89
C SER A 216 -1.43 -3.12 11.57
N LEU A 217 -1.85 -3.69 10.44
CA LEU A 217 -1.71 -3.04 9.14
C LEU A 217 -2.52 -1.74 9.08
N ILE A 218 -3.79 -1.78 9.49
CA ILE A 218 -4.66 -0.60 9.48
C ILE A 218 -4.06 0.52 10.36
N ASN A 219 -3.60 0.16 11.56
CA ASN A 219 -3.01 1.11 12.50
C ASN A 219 -1.70 1.69 11.96
N LEU A 220 -0.85 0.88 11.31
CA LEU A 220 0.36 1.36 10.67
C LEU A 220 0.08 2.51 9.69
N LEU A 221 -0.97 2.36 8.86
CA LEU A 221 -1.35 3.40 7.90
C LEU A 221 -2.06 4.61 8.53
N LEU A 222 -2.70 4.47 9.70
CA LEU A 222 -3.41 5.55 10.37
C LEU A 222 -2.54 6.36 11.35
N THR A 223 -1.59 5.70 12.01
CA THR A 223 -0.84 6.25 13.15
C THR A 223 0.67 6.20 12.97
N GLY A 224 1.16 5.42 11.99
CA GLY A 224 2.59 5.16 11.82
C GLY A 224 3.11 3.98 12.65
N PHE A 225 2.28 3.30 13.44
CA PHE A 225 2.66 2.19 14.31
C PHE A 225 1.83 0.92 14.06
N ALA A 226 2.49 -0.22 13.89
CA ALA A 226 1.88 -1.53 13.58
C ALA A 226 1.39 -2.29 14.82
N VAL A 227 0.86 -1.58 15.82
CA VAL A 227 0.30 -2.18 17.04
C VAL A 227 -1.13 -2.68 16.80
N SER A 228 -1.53 -3.80 17.40
CA SER A 228 -2.90 -4.34 17.28
C SER A 228 -3.93 -3.50 18.04
N ASN A 229 -3.49 -2.79 19.07
CA ASN A 229 -4.34 -2.01 19.95
C ASN A 229 -3.83 -0.57 20.04
N VAL A 230 -4.71 0.41 19.84
CA VAL A 230 -4.38 1.84 19.95
C VAL A 230 -4.75 2.28 21.37
N TRP A 231 -3.74 2.48 22.21
CA TRP A 231 -3.90 2.97 23.58
C TRP A 231 -3.50 4.44 23.66
N ASP A 232 -4.17 5.21 24.50
CA ASP A 232 -3.94 6.63 24.77
C ASP A 232 -2.84 6.90 25.83
N GLY A 233 -1.89 5.98 26.01
CA GLY A 233 -0.67 6.23 26.78
C GLY A 233 -0.23 5.11 27.72
N ASP A 234 -1.15 4.36 28.35
CA ASP A 234 -0.79 3.34 29.34
C ASP A 234 -1.56 2.02 29.14
N ARG A 235 -0.83 0.90 29.27
CA ARG A 235 -1.40 -0.46 29.34
C ARG A 235 -1.08 -1.08 30.68
N GLU A 236 -2.08 -1.19 31.55
CA GLU A 236 -2.03 -2.13 32.67
C GLU A 236 -2.26 -3.55 32.16
N CYS A 237 -1.17 -4.26 31.85
CA CYS A 237 -1.23 -5.71 31.72
C CYS A 237 -1.08 -6.36 33.10
N SER A 238 -2.19 -6.92 33.60
CA SER A 238 -2.19 -7.93 34.67
C SER A 238 -1.78 -7.47 36.08
N GLY A 239 -2.02 -6.22 36.46
CA GLY A 239 -1.92 -5.79 37.87
C GLY A 239 -0.49 -5.72 38.43
N MET A 240 0.52 -5.62 37.57
CA MET A 240 1.88 -5.23 37.95
C MET A 240 2.26 -3.95 37.23
N SER A 241 1.98 -2.82 37.87
CA SER A 241 2.59 -1.53 37.54
C SER A 241 4.11 -1.67 37.63
N LYS A 242 4.82 -1.25 36.57
CA LYS A 242 6.28 -1.12 36.62
C LYS A 242 6.65 -0.20 37.77
N CYS A 243 7.52 -0.69 38.65
CA CYS A 243 8.04 0.03 39.79
C CYS A 243 8.50 1.44 39.42
N GLU A 244 8.10 2.39 40.27
CA GLU A 244 8.62 3.75 40.36
C GLU A 244 10.13 3.78 40.11
N PHE A 245 10.58 4.58 39.14
CA PHE A 245 11.87 5.22 39.27
C PHE A 245 11.68 6.39 40.23
N ASP A 246 12.14 6.20 41.46
CA ASP A 246 12.33 7.26 42.45
C ASP A 246 13.04 8.45 41.81
N LEU A 247 12.33 9.54 41.59
CA LEU A 247 12.94 10.87 41.51
C LEU A 247 12.89 11.44 42.93
N PRO A 248 14.03 11.68 43.59
CA PRO A 248 14.01 12.24 44.93
C PRO A 248 13.52 13.68 44.87
N TYR A 249 12.41 13.93 45.57
CA TYR A 249 12.04 15.26 46.03
C TYR A 249 13.22 15.87 46.81
N SER A 250 13.81 16.94 46.28
CA SER A 250 14.50 17.93 47.09
C SER A 250 13.59 19.15 47.26
N ASN A 251 13.12 19.31 48.50
CA ASN A 251 12.45 20.48 49.04
C ASN A 251 13.21 21.77 48.70
N VAL A 252 12.49 22.81 48.30
CA VAL A 252 12.80 24.19 48.70
C VAL A 252 11.48 24.92 48.95
N GLU A 253 11.40 25.56 50.12
CA GLU A 253 10.36 26.48 50.59
C GLU A 253 10.09 27.66 49.64
#